data_AF-A0A537YVR3-F1
#
_entry.id   AF-A0A537YVR3-F1
#
_cell.length_a   1.000
_cell.length_b   1.000
_cell.length_c   1.000
_cell.angle_alpha   90.00
_cell.angle_beta   90.00
_cell.angle_gamma   90.00
#
_symmetry.space_group_name_H-M   'P 1'
#
loop_
_entity.id
_entity.type
_entity.pdbx_description
1 polymer ?
#
loop_
_entity_poly.entity_id
_entity_poly.type
_entity_poly.pdbx_seq_one_letter_code
_entity_poly.pdbx_strand_id
1 'polypeptide(L)'
;MLTKGRRLKTSLSFAALAVVIFAMAAVAAAATKVIDGKPAFGQRINAQARERAADTDRDGLTDRFERLRSRTSPHKFDTDGDSLSDGVEVRRGSDPRDPKSPKGKPPKPAPEPTPTPEPTPEPTPTPEPAPEPQPEPEPTPEPEPTPEPEPTPEPEPEPQPQPQPEAAALYLSPSGSDANTCSVAKPCKTLNRAYKLAAPGQTVELAAGTYTDTSISPDSAKTSTSDVVFQPAAGSNVTFSAQLHISAQHLELRGMHFTSKLWIEASAADLTLRNNSLKNFDLYSSGTQSSHDISFIGGSIGPSANENSRIASNGTSTSASPKNILIEGVDFHDFTVTPGSEAHVECLQVWAVDGLTIRNSTFRNCEVFDIFLQKLPGGSAATPSNILIENNFFDCCRSGYYAIRFGDHAGTSWKNVTIRNNSLNKEINPDPSVPYSNVKILNNVGPAVKFWSGSTGNLAPKPAGIEVDHNVWYAGSKVGPSDKVAPSGFRNAAALDFHLSAGAAAIDAGDPANSPARDIDGDVRPAGAAPDAGADETGASPAPTPPTEPTPPPTPEEEPPAEPTPPTEPSGNADLYLSAGGSDSAGCTASAPCKSLNRAYQLAAPGD
;
A
#
# COMPACT_ATOMS: atom_id res chain seq x y z
N MET A 1 -77.61 10.09 45.35
CA MET A 1 -77.03 11.25 44.62
C MET A 1 -75.82 10.73 43.85
N LEU A 2 -75.98 10.27 42.59
CA LEU A 2 -75.70 11.04 41.35
C LEU A 2 -74.27 11.64 41.36
N THR A 3 -73.29 11.36 40.48
CA THR A 3 -73.27 10.70 39.16
C THR A 3 -71.80 10.51 38.67
N LYS A 4 -71.56 9.40 37.93
CA LYS A 4 -70.55 9.18 36.85
C LYS A 4 -69.03 9.27 37.14
N GLY A 5 -68.41 8.10 37.34
CA GLY A 5 -67.02 7.83 36.97
C GLY A 5 -66.90 7.46 35.48
N ARG A 6 -66.08 8.18 34.72
CA ARG A 6 -65.74 7.87 33.31
C ARG A 6 -64.39 7.16 33.27
N ARG A 7 -64.39 5.92 32.78
CA ARG A 7 -63.17 5.23 32.29
C ARG A 7 -62.73 5.92 31.00
N LEU A 8 -61.48 6.40 30.94
CA LEU A 8 -60.86 6.81 29.68
C LEU A 8 -59.92 5.70 29.20
N LYS A 9 -60.24 5.15 28.03
CA LYS A 9 -59.34 4.31 27.23
C LYS A 9 -58.31 5.24 26.59
N THR A 10 -57.03 4.99 26.79
CA THR A 10 -55.95 5.62 26.01
C THR A 10 -55.53 4.67 24.89
N SER A 11 -56.09 4.88 23.70
CA SER A 11 -55.52 4.41 22.44
C SER A 11 -54.39 5.38 22.06
N LEU A 12 -53.16 4.88 21.97
CA LEU A 12 -52.06 5.58 21.32
C LEU A 12 -52.38 5.70 19.82
N SER A 13 -52.55 6.92 19.32
CA SER A 13 -52.64 7.21 17.88
C SER A 13 -51.25 7.56 17.33
N PHE A 14 -50.94 6.97 16.19
CA PHE A 14 -49.69 6.98 15.39
C PHE A 14 -49.24 8.35 14.83
N ALA A 15 -49.64 9.48 15.41
CA ALA A 15 -49.43 10.82 14.81
C ALA A 15 -48.33 11.68 15.48
N ALA A 16 -47.62 11.17 16.50
CA ALA A 16 -46.58 11.93 17.21
C ALA A 16 -45.13 11.59 16.78
N LEU A 17 -44.93 10.68 15.82
CA LEU A 17 -43.60 10.29 15.34
C LEU A 17 -43.16 11.00 14.04
N ALA A 18 -44.00 11.88 13.47
CA ALA A 18 -43.73 12.56 12.19
C ALA A 18 -43.22 14.01 12.31
N VAL A 19 -43.06 14.57 13.52
CA VAL A 19 -42.65 15.98 13.74
C VAL A 19 -41.16 16.13 14.09
N VAL A 20 -40.42 15.04 14.32
CA VAL A 20 -38.96 15.10 14.57
C VAL A 20 -38.11 14.86 13.31
N ILE A 21 -38.74 14.46 12.19
CA ILE A 21 -38.02 14.17 10.92
C ILE A 21 -38.07 15.36 9.92
N PHE A 22 -38.76 16.46 10.22
CA PHE A 22 -38.87 17.62 9.32
C PHE A 22 -38.11 18.90 9.76
N ALA A 23 -37.13 18.77 10.66
CA ALA A 23 -36.26 19.87 11.10
C ALA A 23 -34.79 19.76 10.64
N MET A 24 -34.46 18.82 9.73
CA MET A 24 -33.13 18.63 9.14
C MET A 24 -33.15 18.88 7.62
N ALA A 25 -33.81 19.94 7.16
CA ALA A 25 -33.82 20.33 5.73
C ALA A 25 -33.95 21.85 5.49
N ALA A 26 -33.58 22.69 6.46
CA ALA A 26 -33.67 24.15 6.32
C ALA A 26 -32.49 24.90 6.97
N VAL A 27 -31.25 24.50 6.68
CA VAL A 27 -30.05 25.36 6.76
C VAL A 27 -29.12 25.07 5.57
N ALA A 28 -29.68 25.02 4.36
CA ALA A 28 -28.94 24.95 3.11
C ALA A 28 -29.64 25.82 2.05
N ALA A 29 -29.84 27.10 2.36
CA ALA A 29 -30.35 28.08 1.39
C ALA A 29 -30.09 29.53 1.87
N ALA A 30 -28.83 29.96 1.96
CA ALA A 30 -28.51 31.38 2.06
C ALA A 30 -27.03 31.70 1.76
N ALA A 31 -26.54 31.44 0.53
CA ALA A 31 -25.35 32.13 0.01
C ALA A 31 -25.18 31.97 -1.52
N THR A 32 -26.19 32.37 -2.30
CA THR A 32 -25.98 32.67 -3.72
C THR A 32 -26.74 33.94 -4.08
N LYS A 33 -26.10 35.08 -3.86
CA LYS A 33 -26.45 36.31 -4.56
C LYS A 33 -25.29 36.71 -5.45
N VAL A 34 -25.46 36.38 -6.73
CA VAL A 34 -24.64 36.82 -7.86
C VAL A 34 -24.70 38.34 -7.93
N ILE A 35 -23.54 39.00 -7.94
CA ILE A 35 -23.38 40.36 -8.46
C ILE A 35 -22.13 40.35 -9.37
N ASP A 36 -22.37 40.69 -10.64
CA ASP A 36 -21.42 41.10 -11.69
C ASP A 36 -20.48 40.06 -12.35
N GLY A 37 -21.04 39.21 -13.21
CA GLY A 37 -20.62 39.06 -14.62
C GLY A 37 -19.15 38.82 -15.01
N LYS A 38 -18.26 38.32 -14.14
CA LYS A 38 -16.90 37.86 -14.51
C LYS A 38 -16.62 36.48 -13.90
N PRO A 39 -16.04 35.50 -14.64
CA PRO A 39 -15.75 34.19 -14.07
C PRO A 39 -14.72 34.30 -12.95
N ALA A 40 -14.97 33.56 -11.86
CA ALA A 40 -14.14 33.56 -10.67
C ALA A 40 -12.72 33.02 -10.95
N PHE A 41 -11.73 33.66 -10.33
CA PHE A 41 -10.30 33.39 -10.39
C PHE A 41 -9.93 31.90 -10.24
N GLY A 42 -10.72 31.10 -9.51
CA GLY A 42 -10.48 29.67 -9.26
C GLY A 42 -10.65 28.72 -10.45
N GLN A 43 -11.43 29.07 -11.48
CA GLN A 43 -11.58 28.18 -12.65
C GLN A 43 -10.33 28.15 -13.55
N ARG A 44 -9.50 29.21 -13.52
CA ARG A 44 -8.26 29.28 -14.30
C ARG A 44 -7.11 28.45 -13.70
N ILE A 45 -7.13 28.21 -12.39
CA ILE A 45 -6.08 27.47 -11.69
C ILE A 45 -6.25 25.95 -11.92
N ASN A 46 -7.50 25.45 -11.94
CA ASN A 46 -7.79 24.01 -12.12
C ASN A 46 -7.54 23.49 -13.55
N ALA A 47 -7.74 24.31 -14.59
CA ALA A 47 -7.41 23.91 -15.96
C ALA A 47 -5.88 23.85 -16.17
N GLN A 48 -5.13 24.79 -15.58
CA GLN A 48 -3.67 24.83 -15.67
C GLN A 48 -2.98 23.73 -14.85
N ALA A 49 -3.60 23.25 -13.76
CA ALA A 49 -3.07 22.13 -12.98
C ALA A 49 -3.22 20.78 -13.70
N ARG A 50 -4.33 20.57 -14.43
CA ARG A 50 -4.58 19.35 -15.22
C ARG A 50 -3.59 19.17 -16.38
N GLU A 51 -3.22 20.27 -17.04
CA GLU A 51 -2.20 20.28 -18.11
C GLU A 51 -0.77 20.05 -17.56
N ARG A 52 -0.53 20.26 -16.26
CA ARG A 52 0.80 20.10 -15.64
C ARG A 52 1.13 18.67 -15.21
N ALA A 53 0.12 17.79 -15.14
CA ALA A 53 0.26 16.42 -14.66
C ALA A 53 -0.17 15.36 -15.68
N ALA A 54 -0.66 15.77 -16.86
CA ALA A 54 -0.90 14.84 -17.95
C ALA A 54 0.44 14.29 -18.46
N ASP A 55 0.50 12.99 -18.69
CA ASP A 55 1.56 12.23 -19.38
C ASP A 55 0.78 11.29 -20.31
N THR A 56 0.56 11.75 -21.54
CA THR A 56 -0.46 11.17 -22.43
C THR A 56 0.04 9.90 -23.13
N ASP A 57 1.34 9.72 -23.31
CA ASP A 57 1.94 8.49 -23.87
C ASP A 57 2.63 7.59 -22.84
N ARG A 58 2.68 8.02 -21.57
CA ARG A 58 3.11 7.23 -20.39
C ARG A 58 4.56 6.82 -20.44
N ASP A 59 5.40 7.69 -20.96
CA ASP A 59 6.82 7.45 -21.12
C ASP A 59 7.66 7.92 -19.92
N GLY A 60 7.00 8.59 -18.96
CA GLY A 60 7.58 9.12 -17.73
C GLY A 60 7.84 10.63 -17.77
N LEU A 61 7.49 11.35 -18.83
CA LEU A 61 7.52 12.81 -18.92
C LEU A 61 6.09 13.38 -18.99
N THR A 62 5.82 14.45 -18.24
CA THR A 62 4.51 15.13 -18.39
C THR A 62 4.42 15.82 -19.76
N ASP A 63 3.23 15.89 -20.38
CA ASP A 63 2.93 16.62 -21.63
C ASP A 63 3.51 18.04 -21.65
N ARG A 64 3.54 18.67 -20.47
CA ARG A 64 4.10 20.00 -20.27
C ARG A 64 5.62 20.00 -20.29
N PHE A 65 6.27 19.02 -19.66
CA PHE A 65 7.71 18.84 -19.71
C PHE A 65 8.15 18.57 -21.16
N GLU A 66 7.41 17.72 -21.86
CA GLU A 66 7.66 17.40 -23.26
C GLU A 66 7.54 18.62 -24.17
N ARG A 67 6.43 19.37 -24.07
CA ARG A 67 6.23 20.57 -24.89
C ARG A 67 7.18 21.72 -24.56
N LEU A 68 7.54 21.90 -23.27
CA LEU A 68 8.25 23.11 -22.81
C LEU A 68 9.74 22.90 -22.53
N ARG A 69 10.21 21.67 -22.28
CA ARG A 69 11.59 21.37 -21.89
C ARG A 69 12.29 20.44 -22.88
N SER A 70 11.87 19.18 -23.01
CA SER A 70 12.51 18.22 -23.92
C SER A 70 12.17 18.46 -25.39
N ARG A 71 11.09 19.21 -25.68
CA ARG A 71 10.54 19.46 -27.03
C ARG A 71 10.11 18.19 -27.77
N THR A 72 9.75 17.16 -27.02
CA THR A 72 9.27 15.87 -27.50
C THR A 72 7.75 15.90 -27.71
N SER A 73 7.19 14.82 -28.26
CA SER A 73 5.78 14.73 -28.64
C SER A 73 4.97 14.00 -27.56
N PRO A 74 4.02 14.66 -26.88
CA PRO A 74 3.21 14.05 -25.78
C PRO A 74 2.30 12.88 -26.14
N HIS A 75 2.36 12.40 -27.37
CA HIS A 75 1.53 11.31 -27.88
C HIS A 75 2.40 10.21 -28.49
N LYS A 76 3.71 10.26 -28.23
CA LYS A 76 4.70 9.33 -28.74
C LYS A 76 5.64 8.95 -27.60
N PHE A 77 5.47 7.72 -27.15
CA PHE A 77 6.36 7.09 -26.18
C PHE A 77 7.85 7.20 -26.54
N ASP A 78 8.18 7.26 -27.83
CA ASP A 78 9.52 7.44 -28.40
C ASP A 78 9.39 8.46 -29.55
N THR A 79 9.90 9.67 -29.36
CA THR A 79 9.72 10.78 -30.30
C THR A 79 10.56 10.62 -31.57
N ASP A 80 11.78 10.09 -31.45
CA ASP A 80 12.73 10.00 -32.54
C ASP A 80 12.85 8.60 -33.19
N GLY A 81 12.21 7.60 -32.58
CA GLY A 81 12.03 6.27 -33.12
C GLY A 81 13.23 5.35 -32.92
N ASP A 82 14.12 5.63 -31.97
CA ASP A 82 15.36 4.87 -31.74
C ASP A 82 15.20 3.67 -30.79
N SER A 83 13.96 3.40 -30.36
CA SER A 83 13.51 2.36 -29.43
C SER A 83 13.82 2.63 -27.95
N LEU A 84 14.19 3.86 -27.57
CA LEU A 84 14.16 4.33 -26.19
C LEU A 84 13.01 5.31 -25.99
N SER A 85 12.45 5.33 -24.78
CA SER A 85 11.42 6.32 -24.46
C SER A 85 12.03 7.68 -24.15
N ASP A 86 11.34 8.76 -24.45
CA ASP A 86 11.88 10.11 -24.23
C ASP A 86 12.21 10.32 -22.73
N GLY A 87 11.37 9.77 -21.83
CA GLY A 87 11.58 9.77 -20.39
C GLY A 87 12.75 8.92 -19.89
N VAL A 88 13.17 7.89 -20.62
CA VAL A 88 14.39 7.13 -20.33
C VAL A 88 15.62 7.93 -20.74
N GLU A 89 15.56 8.58 -21.89
CA GLU A 89 16.65 9.38 -22.44
C GLU A 89 16.95 10.64 -21.62
N VAL A 90 15.91 11.37 -21.22
CA VAL A 90 16.04 12.52 -20.31
C VAL A 90 16.66 12.11 -18.98
N ARG A 91 16.34 10.92 -18.47
CA ARG A 91 16.89 10.37 -17.22
C ARG A 91 18.35 9.94 -17.35
N ARG A 92 18.74 9.46 -18.53
CA ARG A 92 20.12 9.05 -18.86
C ARG A 92 20.98 10.22 -19.38
N GLY A 93 20.39 11.38 -19.58
CA GLY A 93 21.05 12.57 -20.11
C GLY A 93 21.35 12.51 -21.61
N SER A 94 20.65 11.67 -22.39
CA SER A 94 20.65 11.69 -23.86
C SER A 94 19.58 12.66 -24.40
N ASP A 95 19.63 12.97 -25.70
CA ASP A 95 18.69 13.88 -26.38
C ASP A 95 17.57 13.08 -27.05
N PRO A 96 16.32 13.14 -26.53
CA PRO A 96 15.18 12.32 -26.98
C PRO A 96 14.58 12.73 -28.34
N ARG A 97 15.34 13.45 -29.15
CA ARG A 97 14.92 13.95 -30.46
C ARG A 97 15.97 13.68 -31.53
N ASP A 98 17.03 12.98 -31.16
CA ASP A 98 18.11 12.61 -32.04
C ASP A 98 18.36 11.11 -31.89
N PRO A 99 17.94 10.28 -32.88
CA PRO A 99 18.06 8.83 -32.79
C PRO A 99 19.52 8.34 -32.84
N LYS A 100 20.48 9.28 -32.92
CA LYS A 100 21.93 9.05 -32.85
C LYS A 100 22.56 9.62 -31.59
N SER A 101 21.75 10.14 -30.66
CA SER A 101 22.24 10.64 -29.38
C SER A 101 22.97 9.52 -28.62
N PRO A 102 24.11 9.79 -27.98
CA PRO A 102 24.76 8.78 -27.16
C PRO A 102 23.80 8.35 -26.05
N LYS A 103 23.37 7.07 -26.03
CA LYS A 103 22.32 6.51 -25.14
C LYS A 103 22.65 6.50 -23.61
N GLY A 104 23.50 7.43 -23.16
CA GLY A 104 24.05 7.51 -21.80
C GLY A 104 25.02 6.36 -21.49
N LYS A 105 25.99 6.60 -20.62
CA LYS A 105 26.76 5.49 -20.03
C LYS A 105 25.86 4.78 -18.99
N PRO A 106 25.87 3.44 -18.91
CA PRO A 106 25.45 2.75 -17.69
C PRO A 106 26.21 3.35 -16.50
N PRO A 107 25.64 3.39 -15.27
CA PRO A 107 26.40 3.83 -14.10
C PRO A 107 27.69 3.01 -14.03
N LYS A 108 28.83 3.72 -14.05
CA LYS A 108 30.16 3.12 -13.99
C LYS A 108 30.29 2.43 -12.62
N PRO A 109 30.79 1.18 -12.53
CA PRO A 109 31.19 0.60 -11.26
C PRO A 109 32.16 1.56 -10.55
N ALA A 110 31.92 1.83 -9.27
CA ALA A 110 32.76 2.73 -8.49
C ALA A 110 34.24 2.27 -8.55
N PRO A 111 35.21 3.19 -8.71
CA PRO A 111 36.62 2.83 -8.64
C PRO A 111 36.95 2.32 -7.23
N GLU A 112 37.75 1.26 -7.15
CA GLU A 112 38.30 0.76 -5.89
C GLU A 112 39.00 1.89 -5.11
N PRO A 113 38.81 1.97 -3.77
CA PRO A 113 39.41 3.03 -2.97
C PRO A 113 40.94 2.88 -2.96
N THR A 114 41.63 3.94 -3.38
CA THR A 114 43.07 4.11 -3.12
C THR A 114 43.33 4.21 -1.62
N PRO A 115 44.35 3.53 -1.08
CA PRO A 115 44.66 3.56 0.34
C PRO A 115 45.05 4.97 0.79
N THR A 116 44.40 5.42 1.86
CA THR A 116 44.67 6.69 2.57
C THR A 116 46.05 6.63 3.25
N PRO A 117 46.89 7.69 3.20
CA PRO A 117 48.18 7.69 3.89
C PRO A 117 48.02 7.69 5.42
N GLU A 118 48.93 6.98 6.10
CA GLU A 118 48.99 6.82 7.56
C GLU A 118 49.08 8.17 8.31
N PRO A 119 48.43 8.31 9.48
CA PRO A 119 48.51 9.52 10.28
C PRO A 119 49.89 9.71 10.93
N THR A 120 50.40 10.93 10.87
CA THR A 120 51.58 11.42 11.60
C THR A 120 51.38 11.32 13.12
N PRO A 121 52.39 10.87 13.90
CA PRO A 121 52.26 10.71 15.35
C PRO A 121 52.22 12.07 16.08
N GLU A 122 51.31 12.19 17.04
CA GLU A 122 51.20 13.32 17.97
C GLU A 122 52.36 13.33 19.01
N PRO A 123 52.71 14.51 19.56
CA PRO A 123 53.85 14.65 20.46
C PRO A 123 53.60 14.05 21.86
N THR A 124 54.65 13.42 22.39
CA THR A 124 54.75 12.80 23.72
C THR A 124 54.45 13.77 24.87
N PRO A 125 53.56 13.44 25.82
CA PRO A 125 53.41 14.17 27.07
C PRO A 125 54.51 13.83 28.08
N THR A 126 54.94 14.86 28.82
CA THR A 126 55.89 14.82 29.96
C THR A 126 55.37 14.00 31.15
N PRO A 127 56.24 13.32 31.92
CA PRO A 127 55.82 12.41 32.98
C PRO A 127 55.35 13.15 34.25
N GLU A 128 54.18 12.76 34.77
CA GLU A 128 53.69 13.10 36.12
C GLU A 128 54.37 12.23 37.20
N PRO A 129 54.46 12.70 38.46
CA PRO A 129 55.20 12.04 39.52
C PRO A 129 54.49 10.80 40.08
N ALA A 130 55.29 9.84 40.55
CA ALA A 130 54.89 8.51 41.01
C ALA A 130 53.92 8.54 42.22
N PRO A 131 52.85 7.71 42.22
CA PRO A 131 51.94 7.59 43.35
C PRO A 131 52.50 6.67 44.45
N GLU A 132 52.11 6.99 45.70
CA GLU A 132 52.39 6.23 46.93
C GLU A 132 51.75 4.82 46.92
N PRO A 133 52.31 3.83 47.64
CA PRO A 133 51.86 2.45 47.59
C PRO A 133 50.50 2.23 48.26
N GLN A 134 49.54 1.66 47.51
CA GLN A 134 48.27 1.14 48.02
C GLN A 134 48.46 -0.22 48.74
N PRO A 135 47.59 -0.56 49.72
CA PRO A 135 47.65 -1.81 50.48
C PRO A 135 47.28 -3.04 49.62
N GLU A 136 47.85 -4.20 49.98
CA GLU A 136 47.67 -5.49 49.31
C GLU A 136 46.19 -5.93 49.22
N PRO A 137 45.74 -6.47 48.07
CA PRO A 137 44.38 -6.95 47.90
C PRO A 137 44.13 -8.29 48.59
N GLU A 138 42.93 -8.45 49.15
CA GLU A 138 42.38 -9.71 49.66
C GLU A 138 42.31 -10.79 48.56
N PRO A 139 42.41 -12.10 48.92
CA PRO A 139 42.45 -13.18 47.95
C PRO A 139 41.15 -13.28 47.13
N THR A 140 41.32 -13.31 45.82
CA THR A 140 40.27 -13.55 44.82
C THR A 140 39.64 -14.93 44.99
N PRO A 141 38.30 -15.07 44.94
CA PRO A 141 37.63 -16.37 44.87
C PRO A 141 38.02 -17.11 43.60
N GLU A 142 38.17 -18.44 43.71
CA GLU A 142 38.45 -19.34 42.60
C GLU A 142 37.39 -19.20 41.48
N PRO A 143 37.80 -19.25 40.20
CA PRO A 143 36.87 -19.13 39.08
C PRO A 143 35.90 -20.31 39.07
N GLU A 144 34.61 -20.00 38.96
CA GLU A 144 33.59 -20.99 38.62
C GLU A 144 33.93 -21.64 37.26
N PRO A 145 33.66 -22.96 37.10
CA PRO A 145 33.99 -23.67 35.87
C PRO A 145 33.30 -23.02 34.68
N THR A 146 34.10 -22.68 33.67
CA THR A 146 33.62 -22.26 32.35
C THR A 146 32.66 -23.31 31.80
N PRO A 147 31.43 -22.94 31.40
CA PRO A 147 30.54 -23.87 30.71
C PRO A 147 31.24 -24.37 29.45
N GLU A 148 31.18 -25.69 29.23
CA GLU A 148 31.64 -26.30 27.98
C GLU A 148 30.98 -25.58 26.79
N PRO A 149 31.73 -25.31 25.70
CA PRO A 149 31.14 -24.71 24.52
C PRO A 149 29.98 -25.58 24.05
N GLU A 150 28.80 -24.96 23.92
CA GLU A 150 27.65 -25.61 23.30
C GLU A 150 28.08 -26.19 21.94
N PRO A 151 27.64 -27.41 21.61
CA PRO A 151 27.99 -28.03 20.34
C PRO A 151 27.64 -27.06 19.22
N THR A 152 28.62 -26.83 18.34
CA THR A 152 28.42 -26.10 17.10
C THR A 152 27.17 -26.67 16.43
N PRO A 153 26.17 -25.85 16.06
CA PRO A 153 25.00 -26.36 15.36
C PRO A 153 25.50 -27.14 14.14
N GLU A 154 25.09 -28.41 14.04
CA GLU A 154 25.32 -29.19 12.84
C GLU A 154 24.87 -28.35 11.64
N PRO A 155 25.64 -28.35 10.53
CA PRO A 155 25.22 -27.68 9.32
C PRO A 155 23.80 -28.12 9.01
N GLU A 156 22.91 -27.12 8.92
CA GLU A 156 21.52 -27.32 8.55
C GLU A 156 21.51 -28.22 7.31
N PRO A 157 20.79 -29.36 7.34
CA PRO A 157 20.79 -30.29 6.23
C PRO A 157 20.45 -29.50 4.97
N GLU A 158 21.27 -29.67 3.92
CA GLU A 158 21.01 -29.10 2.60
C GLU A 158 19.52 -29.27 2.29
N PRO A 159 18.83 -28.21 1.81
CA PRO A 159 17.40 -28.27 1.58
C PRO A 159 17.12 -29.50 0.72
N GLN A 160 16.48 -30.50 1.34
CA GLN A 160 15.95 -31.62 0.59
C GLN A 160 15.09 -31.01 -0.50
N PRO A 161 15.16 -31.53 -1.74
CA PRO A 161 14.26 -31.09 -2.80
C PRO A 161 12.86 -31.04 -2.21
N GLN A 162 12.28 -29.84 -2.14
CA GLN A 162 10.90 -29.70 -1.71
C GLN A 162 10.10 -30.68 -2.58
N PRO A 163 9.20 -31.50 -1.99
CA PRO A 163 8.28 -32.27 -2.80
C PRO A 163 7.62 -31.30 -3.77
N GLN A 164 7.92 -31.50 -5.05
CA GLN A 164 7.37 -30.76 -6.17
C GLN A 164 5.86 -30.67 -5.95
N PRO A 165 5.24 -29.46 -5.98
CA PRO A 165 3.84 -29.30 -5.65
C PRO A 165 3.02 -30.32 -6.45
N GLU A 166 2.34 -31.19 -5.70
CA GLU A 166 1.34 -32.09 -6.24
C GLU A 166 0.40 -31.23 -7.10
N ALA A 167 0.24 -31.61 -8.37
CA ALA A 167 -0.48 -30.84 -9.39
C ALA A 167 -1.71 -30.13 -8.79
N ALA A 168 -1.87 -28.83 -9.06
CA ALA A 168 -3.00 -28.03 -8.57
C ALA A 168 -4.31 -28.82 -8.69
N ALA A 169 -4.77 -29.36 -7.56
CA ALA A 169 -5.82 -30.37 -7.60
C ALA A 169 -7.21 -29.76 -7.81
N LEU A 170 -7.34 -28.44 -7.70
CA LEU A 170 -8.55 -27.70 -8.04
C LEU A 170 -8.23 -26.50 -8.94
N TYR A 171 -9.13 -26.23 -9.87
CA TYR A 171 -9.02 -25.24 -10.93
C TYR A 171 -10.36 -24.51 -11.10
N LEU A 172 -10.28 -23.18 -11.27
CA LEU A 172 -11.41 -22.30 -11.52
C LEU A 172 -11.29 -21.68 -12.90
N SER A 173 -12.44 -21.42 -13.51
CA SER A 173 -12.54 -20.64 -14.74
C SER A 173 -13.80 -19.78 -14.71
N PRO A 174 -13.80 -18.56 -15.27
CA PRO A 174 -15.02 -17.77 -15.43
C PRO A 174 -16.12 -18.51 -16.21
N SER A 175 -15.74 -19.42 -17.11
CA SER A 175 -16.65 -20.29 -17.89
C SER A 175 -16.96 -21.63 -17.22
N GLY A 176 -16.44 -21.87 -16.01
CA GLY A 176 -16.65 -23.09 -15.24
C GLY A 176 -18.06 -23.24 -14.68
N SER A 177 -18.28 -24.29 -13.89
CA SER A 177 -19.54 -24.58 -13.22
C SER A 177 -19.31 -25.18 -11.85
N ASP A 178 -20.04 -24.72 -10.84
CA ASP A 178 -19.90 -25.26 -9.46
C ASP A 178 -20.46 -26.67 -9.30
N ALA A 179 -21.17 -27.18 -10.31
CA ALA A 179 -21.55 -28.59 -10.40
C ALA A 179 -20.37 -29.49 -10.82
N ASN A 180 -19.26 -28.90 -11.28
CA ASN A 180 -18.08 -29.65 -11.66
C ASN A 180 -17.26 -30.11 -10.43
N THR A 181 -16.26 -30.95 -10.70
CA THR A 181 -15.30 -31.47 -9.72
C THR A 181 -14.17 -30.49 -9.40
N CYS A 182 -14.18 -29.29 -10.01
CA CYS A 182 -13.07 -28.34 -10.05
C CYS A 182 -11.76 -28.92 -10.62
N SER A 183 -11.78 -29.97 -11.43
CA SER A 183 -10.56 -30.38 -12.15
C SER A 183 -10.24 -29.41 -13.29
N VAL A 184 -9.01 -29.41 -13.82
CA VAL A 184 -8.65 -28.62 -15.01
C VAL A 184 -9.63 -28.85 -16.18
N ALA A 185 -10.02 -30.11 -16.43
CA ALA A 185 -10.96 -30.46 -17.50
C ALA A 185 -12.42 -30.05 -17.23
N LYS A 186 -12.79 -29.89 -15.96
CA LYS A 186 -14.13 -29.50 -15.50
C LYS A 186 -13.98 -28.51 -14.34
N PRO A 187 -13.69 -27.24 -14.64
CA PRO A 187 -13.32 -26.28 -13.62
C PRO A 187 -14.54 -25.76 -12.87
N CYS A 188 -14.33 -25.36 -11.62
CA CYS A 188 -15.37 -24.68 -10.85
C CYS A 188 -15.51 -23.24 -11.29
N LYS A 189 -16.66 -22.63 -10.95
CA LYS A 189 -16.93 -21.24 -11.31
C LYS A 189 -16.54 -20.30 -10.18
N THR A 190 -16.84 -20.67 -8.93
CA THR A 190 -16.71 -19.77 -7.78
C THR A 190 -15.59 -20.15 -6.82
N LEU A 191 -14.99 -19.13 -6.21
CA LEU A 191 -14.06 -19.23 -5.09
C LEU A 191 -14.69 -20.01 -3.93
N ASN A 192 -15.93 -19.69 -3.57
CA ASN A 192 -16.59 -20.34 -2.44
C ASN A 192 -16.74 -21.85 -2.67
N ARG A 193 -17.11 -22.29 -3.88
CA ARG A 193 -17.22 -23.72 -4.18
C ARG A 193 -15.88 -24.42 -4.03
N ALA A 194 -14.82 -23.85 -4.62
CA ALA A 194 -13.49 -24.44 -4.56
C ALA A 194 -12.93 -24.43 -3.14
N TYR A 195 -13.15 -23.36 -2.36
CA TYR A 195 -12.74 -23.28 -0.96
C TYR A 195 -13.36 -24.39 -0.11
N LYS A 196 -14.65 -24.70 -0.30
CA LYS A 196 -15.30 -25.83 0.40
C LYS A 196 -14.73 -27.19 0.01
N LEU A 197 -14.28 -27.34 -1.24
CA LEU A 197 -13.73 -28.60 -1.75
C LEU A 197 -12.26 -28.79 -1.39
N ALA A 198 -11.49 -27.71 -1.31
CA ALA A 198 -10.07 -27.74 -1.03
C ALA A 198 -9.80 -28.33 0.36
N ALA A 199 -8.80 -29.20 0.46
CA ALA A 199 -8.20 -29.57 1.73
C ALA A 199 -7.36 -28.39 2.26
N PRO A 200 -7.18 -28.25 3.59
CA PRO A 200 -6.22 -27.29 4.13
C PRO A 200 -4.82 -27.50 3.55
N GLY A 201 -4.10 -26.42 3.23
CA GLY A 201 -2.79 -26.47 2.56
C GLY A 201 -2.84 -26.66 1.04
N GLN A 202 -4.03 -26.90 0.46
CA GLN A 202 -4.15 -27.14 -0.98
C GLN A 202 -4.18 -25.82 -1.77
N THR A 203 -3.50 -25.81 -2.91
CA THR A 203 -3.55 -24.72 -3.88
C THR A 203 -4.67 -24.91 -4.90
N VAL A 204 -5.34 -23.81 -5.20
CA VAL A 204 -6.41 -23.68 -6.19
C VAL A 204 -5.97 -22.67 -7.25
N GLU A 205 -5.90 -23.11 -8.50
CA GLU A 205 -5.50 -22.25 -9.62
C GLU A 205 -6.69 -21.60 -10.33
N LEU A 206 -6.52 -20.34 -10.74
CA LEU A 206 -7.52 -19.59 -11.47
C LEU A 206 -7.05 -19.33 -12.91
N ALA A 207 -7.87 -19.71 -13.88
CA ALA A 207 -7.69 -19.29 -15.27
C ALA A 207 -7.77 -17.77 -15.40
N ALA A 208 -7.14 -17.24 -16.45
CA ALA A 208 -7.27 -15.83 -16.80
C ALA A 208 -8.75 -15.43 -17.01
N GLY A 209 -9.10 -14.23 -16.54
CA GLY A 209 -10.37 -13.61 -16.82
C GLY A 209 -11.00 -12.91 -15.62
N THR A 210 -12.28 -12.58 -15.78
CA THR A 210 -13.05 -11.79 -14.80
C THR A 210 -14.02 -12.68 -14.05
N TYR A 211 -13.89 -12.67 -12.72
CA TYR A 211 -14.73 -13.36 -11.78
C TYR A 211 -15.71 -12.38 -11.12
N THR A 212 -16.93 -12.86 -10.88
CA THR A 212 -18.03 -12.08 -10.27
C THR A 212 -18.42 -12.63 -8.91
N ASP A 213 -17.51 -13.32 -8.26
CA ASP A 213 -17.69 -13.86 -6.91
C ASP A 213 -18.05 -12.75 -5.92
N THR A 214 -19.00 -13.07 -5.05
CA THR A 214 -19.51 -12.11 -4.05
C THR A 214 -19.17 -12.53 -2.63
N SER A 215 -18.80 -13.79 -2.39
CA SER A 215 -18.42 -14.22 -1.04
C SER A 215 -17.52 -15.43 -1.00
N ILE A 216 -16.80 -15.58 0.10
CA ILE A 216 -16.19 -16.83 0.57
C ILE A 216 -16.67 -17.05 2.01
N SER A 217 -17.50 -18.06 2.21
CA SER A 217 -18.20 -18.30 3.48
C SER A 217 -17.37 -19.17 4.44
N PRO A 218 -17.60 -19.10 5.77
CA PRO A 218 -16.90 -19.93 6.74
C PRO A 218 -17.15 -21.42 6.52
N ASP A 219 -16.14 -22.25 6.70
CA ASP A 219 -16.22 -23.71 6.61
C ASP A 219 -15.68 -24.32 7.90
N SER A 220 -16.56 -24.90 8.72
CA SER A 220 -16.17 -25.49 10.00
C SER A 220 -15.25 -26.70 9.87
N ALA A 221 -15.09 -27.26 8.66
CA ALA A 221 -14.12 -28.32 8.39
C ALA A 221 -12.69 -27.80 8.25
N LYS A 222 -12.49 -26.48 8.08
CA LYS A 222 -11.17 -25.86 7.97
C LYS A 222 -10.62 -25.56 9.37
N THR A 223 -10.10 -26.60 10.02
CA THR A 223 -9.57 -26.54 11.39
C THR A 223 -8.04 -26.63 11.48
N SER A 224 -7.36 -26.80 10.35
CA SER A 224 -5.88 -26.83 10.27
C SER A 224 -5.32 -25.41 10.19
N THR A 225 -4.08 -25.22 10.62
CA THR A 225 -3.32 -23.96 10.46
C THR A 225 -2.74 -23.76 9.05
N SER A 226 -3.06 -24.64 8.10
CA SER A 226 -2.60 -24.54 6.72
C SER A 226 -3.66 -23.88 5.85
N ASP A 227 -3.26 -22.81 5.16
CA ASP A 227 -4.17 -22.06 4.30
C ASP A 227 -4.58 -22.83 3.05
N VAL A 228 -5.84 -22.64 2.64
CA VAL A 228 -6.21 -22.85 1.24
C VAL A 228 -5.67 -21.68 0.44
N VAL A 229 -4.83 -21.96 -0.56
CA VAL A 229 -4.17 -20.92 -1.36
C VAL A 229 -4.88 -20.78 -2.69
N PHE A 230 -5.37 -19.60 -3.01
CA PHE A 230 -5.82 -19.27 -4.36
C PHE A 230 -4.79 -18.40 -5.08
N GLN A 231 -4.45 -18.78 -6.31
CA GLN A 231 -3.51 -18.04 -7.14
C GLN A 231 -3.89 -18.13 -8.63
N PRO A 232 -3.52 -17.15 -9.45
CA PRO A 232 -3.58 -17.29 -10.90
C PRO A 232 -2.78 -18.52 -11.37
N ALA A 233 -3.30 -19.22 -12.37
CA ALA A 233 -2.48 -20.14 -13.14
C ALA A 233 -1.30 -19.36 -13.77
N ALA A 234 -0.18 -20.04 -14.04
CA ALA A 234 1.03 -19.38 -14.55
C ALA A 234 0.74 -18.44 -15.74
N GLY A 235 1.17 -17.18 -15.64
CA GLY A 235 0.97 -16.14 -16.65
C GLY A 235 -0.47 -15.62 -16.80
N SER A 236 -1.42 -16.08 -15.98
CA SER A 236 -2.81 -15.65 -16.04
C SER A 236 -3.06 -14.35 -15.27
N ASN A 237 -3.91 -13.49 -15.83
CA ASN A 237 -4.41 -12.30 -15.16
C ASN A 237 -5.83 -12.56 -14.64
N VAL A 238 -6.03 -12.41 -13.33
CA VAL A 238 -7.29 -12.68 -12.65
C VAL A 238 -7.86 -11.40 -12.08
N THR A 239 -9.08 -11.06 -12.48
CA THR A 239 -9.79 -9.86 -12.01
C THR A 239 -11.09 -10.21 -11.30
N PHE A 240 -11.36 -9.59 -10.16
CA PHE A 240 -12.63 -9.62 -9.46
C PHE A 240 -13.34 -8.28 -9.66
N SER A 241 -14.48 -8.31 -10.35
CA SER A 241 -15.21 -7.08 -10.69
C SER A 241 -16.29 -6.71 -9.68
N ALA A 242 -16.77 -7.68 -8.89
CA ALA A 242 -17.80 -7.48 -7.87
C ALA A 242 -17.18 -7.25 -6.48
N GLN A 243 -17.98 -6.70 -5.56
CA GLN A 243 -17.60 -6.67 -4.14
C GLN A 243 -17.54 -8.11 -3.61
N LEU A 244 -16.41 -8.48 -3.02
CA LEU A 244 -16.18 -9.81 -2.46
C LEU A 244 -16.20 -9.73 -0.93
N HIS A 245 -17.07 -10.52 -0.30
CA HIS A 245 -17.18 -10.64 1.15
C HIS A 245 -16.50 -11.91 1.67
N ILE A 246 -15.40 -11.75 2.38
CA ILE A 246 -14.63 -12.87 2.95
C ILE A 246 -15.03 -13.02 4.41
N SER A 247 -15.66 -14.14 4.73
CA SER A 247 -15.94 -14.61 6.10
C SER A 247 -15.18 -15.90 6.42
N ALA A 248 -14.33 -16.36 5.50
CA ALA A 248 -13.59 -17.61 5.60
C ALA A 248 -12.37 -17.50 6.51
N GLN A 249 -11.80 -18.65 6.85
CA GLN A 249 -10.59 -18.75 7.67
C GLN A 249 -9.56 -19.68 7.05
N HIS A 250 -8.28 -19.51 7.39
CA HIS A 250 -7.16 -20.28 6.81
C HIS A 250 -7.15 -20.16 5.28
N LEU A 251 -7.00 -18.92 4.81
CA LEU A 251 -7.17 -18.55 3.41
C LEU A 251 -6.04 -17.62 2.96
N GLU A 252 -5.44 -17.93 1.83
CA GLU A 252 -4.55 -17.02 1.15
C GLU A 252 -5.02 -16.71 -0.27
N LEU A 253 -5.09 -15.42 -0.63
CA LEU A 253 -5.32 -14.97 -2.01
C LEU A 253 -4.05 -14.30 -2.52
N ARG A 254 -3.54 -14.74 -3.67
CA ARG A 254 -2.28 -14.26 -4.24
C ARG A 254 -2.46 -13.64 -5.61
N GLY A 255 -1.83 -12.49 -5.89
CA GLY A 255 -1.62 -12.02 -7.27
C GLY A 255 -2.90 -11.67 -8.05
N MET A 256 -3.97 -11.26 -7.37
CA MET A 256 -5.27 -10.96 -7.98
C MET A 256 -5.53 -9.45 -8.03
N HIS A 257 -6.37 -9.04 -8.99
CA HIS A 257 -6.83 -7.65 -9.10
C HIS A 257 -8.30 -7.52 -8.68
N PHE A 258 -8.60 -6.65 -7.70
CA PHE A 258 -9.94 -6.38 -7.20
C PHE A 258 -10.35 -4.96 -7.59
N THR A 259 -11.25 -4.82 -8.56
CA THR A 259 -11.70 -3.50 -9.05
C THR A 259 -12.82 -2.90 -8.21
N SER A 260 -13.33 -3.66 -7.23
CA SER A 260 -14.39 -3.29 -6.30
C SER A 260 -13.89 -3.43 -4.87
N LYS A 261 -14.61 -2.82 -3.92
CA LYS A 261 -14.29 -2.92 -2.50
C LYS A 261 -14.24 -4.38 -2.03
N LEU A 262 -13.15 -4.74 -1.36
CA LEU A 262 -13.01 -6.01 -0.67
C LEU A 262 -13.57 -5.88 0.76
N TRP A 263 -14.43 -6.79 1.17
CA TRP A 263 -15.00 -6.81 2.51
C TRP A 263 -14.42 -7.99 3.29
N ILE A 264 -13.76 -7.71 4.41
CA ILE A 264 -13.25 -8.70 5.35
C ILE A 264 -14.17 -8.66 6.57
N GLU A 265 -15.00 -9.68 6.66
CA GLU A 265 -16.14 -9.78 7.57
C GLU A 265 -15.70 -10.16 8.98
N ALA A 266 -16.55 -9.92 9.97
CA ALA A 266 -16.26 -10.13 11.40
C ALA A 266 -15.90 -11.56 11.81
N SER A 267 -16.12 -12.55 10.94
CA SER A 267 -15.77 -13.96 11.18
C SER A 267 -14.52 -14.41 10.41
N ALA A 268 -13.94 -13.55 9.58
CA ALA A 268 -12.71 -13.87 8.88
C ALA A 268 -11.53 -13.94 9.87
N ALA A 269 -10.73 -15.00 9.75
CA ALA A 269 -9.57 -15.21 10.59
C ALA A 269 -8.45 -15.90 9.83
N ASP A 270 -7.18 -15.60 10.09
CA ASP A 270 -6.05 -16.24 9.40
C ASP A 270 -6.19 -16.10 7.86
N LEU A 271 -6.20 -14.84 7.42
CA LEU A 271 -6.37 -14.45 6.02
C LEU A 271 -5.13 -13.71 5.54
N THR A 272 -4.50 -14.22 4.48
CA THR A 272 -3.38 -13.55 3.81
C THR A 272 -3.79 -13.05 2.42
N LEU A 273 -3.57 -11.77 2.17
CA LEU A 273 -3.69 -11.13 0.87
C LEU A 273 -2.29 -10.78 0.38
N ARG A 274 -1.73 -11.61 -0.49
CA ARG A 274 -0.34 -11.47 -0.97
C ARG A 274 -0.27 -10.93 -2.39
N ASN A 275 0.49 -9.85 -2.61
CA ASN A 275 0.76 -9.28 -3.94
C ASN A 275 -0.50 -8.99 -4.76
N ASN A 276 -1.59 -8.63 -4.10
CA ASN A 276 -2.85 -8.29 -4.76
C ASN A 276 -2.89 -6.79 -5.08
N SER A 277 -3.66 -6.42 -6.10
CA SER A 277 -4.00 -5.03 -6.41
C SER A 277 -5.46 -4.78 -6.07
N LEU A 278 -5.74 -3.96 -5.06
CA LEU A 278 -7.09 -3.71 -4.56
C LEU A 278 -7.50 -2.27 -4.87
N LYS A 279 -8.77 -2.03 -5.20
CA LYS A 279 -9.35 -0.68 -5.17
C LYS A 279 -9.26 -0.07 -3.77
N ASN A 280 -9.84 -0.76 -2.79
CA ASN A 280 -9.86 -0.43 -1.36
C ASN A 280 -10.42 -1.64 -0.57
N PHE A 281 -10.42 -1.56 0.76
CA PHE A 281 -11.02 -2.61 1.60
C PHE A 281 -11.77 -2.05 2.82
N ASP A 282 -12.77 -2.78 3.30
CA ASP A 282 -13.31 -2.61 4.66
C ASP A 282 -13.07 -3.91 5.44
N LEU A 283 -12.36 -3.81 6.56
CA LEU A 283 -12.11 -4.86 7.52
C LEU A 283 -12.83 -4.50 8.82
N TYR A 284 -13.71 -5.37 9.29
CA TYR A 284 -14.47 -5.05 10.48
C TYR A 284 -14.78 -6.21 11.41
N SER A 285 -15.09 -5.85 12.65
CA SER A 285 -15.66 -6.72 13.68
C SER A 285 -17.14 -6.39 13.89
N SER A 286 -17.91 -7.30 14.51
CA SER A 286 -19.34 -7.09 14.76
C SER A 286 -19.81 -7.81 16.02
N GLY A 287 -20.39 -7.06 16.97
CA GLY A 287 -20.75 -7.61 18.27
C GLY A 287 -19.53 -8.27 18.94
N THR A 288 -19.68 -9.50 19.41
CA THR A 288 -18.56 -10.25 20.03
C THR A 288 -17.64 -10.92 19.01
N GLN A 289 -17.99 -10.94 17.72
CA GLN A 289 -17.15 -11.50 16.67
C GLN A 289 -16.11 -10.49 16.23
N SER A 290 -14.89 -11.00 15.98
CA SER A 290 -13.70 -10.20 15.69
C SER A 290 -12.99 -10.81 14.50
N SER A 291 -12.72 -10.02 13.48
CA SER A 291 -11.76 -10.42 12.46
C SER A 291 -10.35 -10.35 13.03
N HIS A 292 -9.54 -11.38 12.82
CA HIS A 292 -8.21 -11.44 13.42
C HIS A 292 -7.18 -12.20 12.59
N ASP A 293 -5.89 -11.89 12.80
CA ASP A 293 -4.77 -12.52 12.10
C ASP A 293 -4.90 -12.31 10.57
N ILE A 294 -5.04 -11.05 10.17
CA ILE A 294 -5.25 -10.65 8.78
C ILE A 294 -3.99 -9.96 8.28
N SER A 295 -3.43 -10.45 7.18
CA SER A 295 -2.18 -9.96 6.61
C SER A 295 -2.36 -9.45 5.18
N PHE A 296 -1.93 -8.22 4.92
CA PHE A 296 -1.70 -7.67 3.59
C PHE A 296 -0.19 -7.65 3.36
N ILE A 297 0.30 -8.40 2.37
CA ILE A 297 1.74 -8.56 2.13
C ILE A 297 2.04 -8.25 0.68
N GLY A 298 2.77 -7.17 0.41
CA GLY A 298 3.05 -6.72 -0.95
C GLY A 298 1.81 -6.22 -1.70
N GLY A 299 2.01 -5.86 -2.96
CA GLY A 299 0.92 -5.41 -3.84
C GLY A 299 0.52 -3.95 -3.60
N SER A 300 -0.68 -3.59 -4.05
CA SER A 300 -1.14 -2.20 -4.03
C SER A 300 -2.59 -2.06 -3.60
N ILE A 301 -2.90 -0.90 -3.00
CA ILE A 301 -4.25 -0.52 -2.60
C ILE A 301 -4.49 0.90 -3.13
N GLY A 302 -5.40 1.00 -4.11
CA GLY A 302 -5.62 2.19 -4.91
C GLY A 302 -5.71 1.89 -6.41
N PRO A 303 -6.23 2.82 -7.23
CA PRO A 303 -6.83 4.09 -6.86
C PRO A 303 -8.25 3.93 -6.27
N SER A 304 -8.65 4.86 -5.41
CA SER A 304 -10.00 4.93 -4.84
C SER A 304 -10.52 6.36 -4.85
N ALA A 305 -11.81 6.53 -5.19
CA ALA A 305 -12.45 7.84 -5.23
C ALA A 305 -13.65 7.88 -4.28
N ASN A 306 -13.70 8.90 -3.41
CA ASN A 306 -14.74 9.12 -2.40
C ASN A 306 -14.91 7.98 -1.36
N GLU A 307 -13.98 7.05 -1.30
CA GLU A 307 -14.04 5.89 -0.42
C GLU A 307 -12.64 5.59 0.16
N ASN A 308 -12.64 5.14 1.41
CA ASN A 308 -11.43 4.81 2.17
C ASN A 308 -11.16 3.32 2.18
N SER A 309 -9.92 2.95 2.49
CA SER A 309 -9.68 1.67 3.15
C SER A 309 -9.92 1.83 4.65
N ARG A 310 -10.54 0.84 5.29
CA ARG A 310 -11.01 0.96 6.67
C ARG A 310 -10.75 -0.29 7.49
N ILE A 311 -10.27 -0.08 8.72
CA ILE A 311 -10.24 -1.08 9.80
C ILE A 311 -11.16 -0.57 10.91
N ALA A 312 -12.26 -1.25 11.21
CA ALA A 312 -13.28 -0.73 12.12
C ALA A 312 -14.00 -1.81 12.94
N SER A 313 -14.89 -1.38 13.83
CA SER A 313 -15.84 -2.25 14.50
C SER A 313 -17.26 -1.73 14.23
N ASN A 314 -18.15 -2.59 13.75
CA ASN A 314 -19.58 -2.31 13.62
C ASN A 314 -20.30 -2.74 14.93
N GLY A 315 -20.54 -1.81 15.85
CA GLY A 315 -21.41 -2.11 17.00
C GLY A 315 -21.32 -1.18 18.22
N THR A 316 -21.85 -1.66 19.36
CA THR A 316 -21.95 -0.99 20.67
C THR A 316 -20.69 -1.17 21.53
N SER A 317 -20.74 -0.82 22.84
CA SER A 317 -19.57 -0.75 23.77
C SER A 317 -18.89 -2.04 24.12
N THR A 318 -19.51 -3.15 23.75
CA THR A 318 -18.96 -4.48 23.94
C THR A 318 -18.42 -5.08 22.65
N SER A 319 -18.34 -4.28 21.58
CA SER A 319 -17.91 -4.80 20.28
C SER A 319 -16.42 -5.08 20.30
N ALA A 320 -16.05 -6.26 19.82
CA ALA A 320 -14.66 -6.63 19.70
C ALA A 320 -13.97 -5.75 18.66
N SER A 321 -12.72 -5.35 18.91
CA SER A 321 -11.87 -4.75 17.88
C SER A 321 -11.36 -5.85 16.94
N PRO A 322 -11.09 -5.55 15.66
CA PRO A 322 -10.19 -6.36 14.86
C PRO A 322 -8.84 -6.57 15.56
N LYS A 323 -8.18 -7.71 15.35
CA LYS A 323 -6.94 -8.05 16.08
C LYS A 323 -5.83 -8.54 15.16
N ASN A 324 -4.58 -8.31 15.55
CA ASN A 324 -3.41 -8.88 14.87
C ASN A 324 -3.44 -8.64 13.35
N ILE A 325 -3.50 -7.38 12.96
CA ILE A 325 -3.52 -6.96 11.56
C ILE A 325 -2.10 -6.60 11.13
N LEU A 326 -1.62 -7.20 10.04
CA LEU A 326 -0.34 -6.89 9.42
C LEU A 326 -0.56 -6.25 8.05
N ILE A 327 0.12 -5.14 7.81
CA ILE A 327 0.25 -4.50 6.51
C ILE A 327 1.75 -4.35 6.26
N GLU A 328 2.28 -5.04 5.26
CA GLU A 328 3.71 -5.11 4.99
C GLU A 328 4.00 -4.99 3.49
N GLY A 329 4.89 -4.10 3.09
CA GLY A 329 5.29 -4.00 1.68
C GLY A 329 4.19 -3.46 0.75
N VAL A 330 3.17 -2.80 1.28
CA VAL A 330 1.99 -2.38 0.48
C VAL A 330 2.17 -0.95 -0.03
N ASP A 331 1.88 -0.73 -1.31
CA ASP A 331 1.77 0.61 -1.90
C ASP A 331 0.31 1.11 -1.82
N PHE A 332 0.03 2.03 -0.91
CA PHE A 332 -1.23 2.77 -0.85
C PHE A 332 -1.16 4.00 -1.74
N HIS A 333 -2.08 4.12 -2.70
CA HIS A 333 -1.99 5.19 -3.66
C HIS A 333 -3.32 5.74 -4.18
N ASP A 334 -3.29 7.02 -4.56
CA ASP A 334 -4.32 7.63 -5.40
C ASP A 334 -5.74 7.56 -4.80
N PHE A 335 -5.84 7.85 -3.50
CA PHE A 335 -7.11 8.07 -2.80
C PHE A 335 -7.53 9.52 -2.98
N THR A 336 -8.70 9.75 -3.58
CA THR A 336 -9.10 11.09 -4.06
C THR A 336 -10.53 11.44 -3.73
N VAL A 337 -10.83 12.75 -3.67
CA VAL A 337 -12.21 13.27 -3.61
C VAL A 337 -12.59 13.82 -4.98
N THR A 338 -13.71 13.36 -5.52
CA THR A 338 -14.21 13.90 -6.80
C THR A 338 -14.80 15.30 -6.61
N PRO A 339 -14.67 16.21 -7.58
CA PRO A 339 -15.21 17.57 -7.47
C PRO A 339 -16.70 17.58 -7.08
N GLY A 340 -17.04 18.33 -6.05
CA GLY A 340 -18.42 18.44 -5.53
C GLY A 340 -18.82 17.37 -4.52
N SER A 341 -17.95 16.42 -4.21
CA SER A 341 -18.14 15.46 -3.12
C SER A 341 -17.81 16.09 -1.77
N GLU A 342 -18.58 15.74 -0.74
CA GLU A 342 -18.32 16.07 0.66
C GLU A 342 -17.58 14.93 1.39
N ALA A 343 -17.10 13.92 0.65
CA ALA A 343 -16.40 12.80 1.23
C ALA A 343 -15.10 13.24 1.92
N HIS A 344 -14.86 12.68 3.11
CA HIS A 344 -13.59 12.76 3.79
C HIS A 344 -12.78 11.50 3.48
N VAL A 345 -11.68 11.66 2.75
CA VAL A 345 -10.95 10.54 2.17
C VAL A 345 -9.50 10.45 2.63
N GLU A 346 -9.09 9.26 3.03
CA GLU A 346 -7.74 8.89 3.43
C GLU A 346 -7.36 7.58 2.77
N CYS A 347 -6.06 7.30 2.69
CA CYS A 347 -5.61 5.98 2.25
C CYS A 347 -6.04 4.89 3.26
N LEU A 348 -5.87 5.14 4.56
CA LEU A 348 -6.28 4.21 5.61
C LEU A 348 -6.96 4.92 6.80
N GLN A 349 -8.21 4.53 7.08
CA GLN A 349 -8.93 4.86 8.31
C GLN A 349 -8.86 3.69 9.30
N VAL A 350 -8.41 3.96 10.53
CA VAL A 350 -8.37 2.96 11.60
C VAL A 350 -9.24 3.43 12.76
N TRP A 351 -10.40 2.81 12.89
CA TRP A 351 -11.42 3.17 13.88
C TRP A 351 -11.45 2.31 15.13
N ALA A 352 -11.04 1.06 15.00
CA ALA A 352 -10.88 0.12 16.10
C ALA A 352 -9.87 -0.93 15.65
N VAL A 353 -8.86 -1.21 16.47
CA VAL A 353 -7.94 -2.35 16.29
C VAL A 353 -7.21 -2.61 17.60
N ASP A 354 -6.86 -3.87 17.84
CA ASP A 354 -5.96 -4.28 18.92
C ASP A 354 -4.84 -5.15 18.33
N GLY A 355 -3.69 -4.54 18.06
CA GLY A 355 -2.61 -5.18 17.30
C GLY A 355 -2.68 -4.81 15.82
N LEU A 356 -2.02 -3.71 15.44
CA LEU A 356 -1.82 -3.30 14.04
C LEU A 356 -0.35 -3.04 13.79
N THR A 357 0.24 -3.73 12.83
CA THR A 357 1.59 -3.44 12.33
C THR A 357 1.49 -2.96 10.89
N ILE A 358 2.00 -1.76 10.62
CA ILE A 358 2.20 -1.23 9.27
C ILE A 358 3.69 -1.06 9.09
N ARG A 359 4.29 -1.84 8.18
CA ARG A 359 5.73 -1.79 7.95
C ARG A 359 6.13 -1.85 6.50
N ASN A 360 7.30 -1.32 6.19
CA ASN A 360 7.92 -1.39 4.86
C ASN A 360 6.97 -0.97 3.73
N SER A 361 6.01 -0.07 4.01
CA SER A 361 4.91 0.29 3.11
C SER A 361 5.06 1.72 2.63
N THR A 362 4.45 2.01 1.48
CA THR A 362 4.47 3.35 0.89
C THR A 362 3.07 3.92 0.84
N PHE A 363 2.93 5.21 1.16
CA PHE A 363 1.67 5.95 1.04
C PHE A 363 1.91 7.17 0.16
N ARG A 364 1.18 7.26 -0.96
CA ARG A 364 1.37 8.32 -1.95
C ARG A 364 0.06 8.88 -2.50
N ASN A 365 0.04 10.18 -2.74
CA ASN A 365 -1.13 10.85 -3.35
C ASN A 365 -2.46 10.58 -2.62
N CYS A 366 -2.45 10.48 -1.30
CA CYS A 366 -3.65 10.38 -0.47
C CYS A 366 -4.31 11.75 -0.31
N GLU A 367 -5.65 11.81 -0.27
CA GLU A 367 -6.39 13.08 -0.29
C GLU A 367 -6.16 13.92 0.97
N VAL A 368 -6.62 13.45 2.14
CA VAL A 368 -6.58 14.22 3.39
C VAL A 368 -5.43 13.77 4.29
N PHE A 369 -5.35 12.49 4.63
CA PHE A 369 -4.28 11.91 5.43
C PHE A 369 -3.82 10.58 4.81
N ASP A 370 -2.57 10.17 5.05
CA ASP A 370 -2.14 8.82 4.69
C ASP A 370 -2.79 7.81 5.64
N ILE A 371 -2.68 8.07 6.95
CA ILE A 371 -3.29 7.26 8.01
C ILE A 371 -4.08 8.16 8.97
N PHE A 372 -5.36 7.84 9.15
CA PHE A 372 -6.20 8.44 10.17
C PHE A 372 -6.60 7.42 11.24
N LEU A 373 -5.96 7.53 12.40
CA LEU A 373 -6.28 6.76 13.59
C LEU A 373 -7.33 7.53 14.39
N GLN A 374 -8.51 6.97 14.63
CA GLN A 374 -9.56 7.68 15.37
C GLN A 374 -10.51 6.71 16.04
N LYS A 375 -10.76 6.80 17.35
CA LYS A 375 -11.87 6.04 17.96
C LYS A 375 -13.19 6.31 17.24
N LEU A 376 -13.95 5.25 16.91
CA LEU A 376 -15.21 5.34 16.17
C LEU A 376 -16.12 6.49 16.68
N PRO A 377 -16.46 7.48 15.82
CA PRO A 377 -17.31 8.61 16.19
C PRO A 377 -18.71 8.16 16.65
N GLY A 378 -19.17 8.64 17.81
CA GLY A 378 -20.47 8.23 18.39
C GLY A 378 -20.53 6.76 18.82
N GLY A 379 -19.44 6.03 18.60
CA GLY A 379 -19.27 4.63 18.93
C GLY A 379 -18.73 4.45 20.33
N SER A 380 -18.86 3.22 20.76
CA SER A 380 -18.55 2.81 22.12
C SER A 380 -17.40 1.77 22.10
N ALA A 381 -16.86 1.51 20.91
CA ALA A 381 -15.68 0.69 20.66
C ALA A 381 -14.44 1.18 21.43
N ALA A 382 -13.53 0.26 21.72
CA ALA A 382 -12.26 0.60 22.34
C ALA A 382 -11.45 1.54 21.44
N THR A 383 -10.67 2.43 22.06
CA THR A 383 -9.65 3.18 21.33
C THR A 383 -8.68 2.20 20.69
N PRO A 384 -8.24 2.42 19.43
CA PRO A 384 -7.19 1.61 18.83
C PRO A 384 -5.94 1.53 19.72
N SER A 385 -5.36 0.34 19.86
CA SER A 385 -4.19 0.08 20.71
C SER A 385 -3.25 -0.96 20.11
N ASN A 386 -2.02 -1.03 20.67
CA ASN A 386 -0.98 -1.97 20.24
C ASN A 386 -0.65 -1.77 18.75
N ILE A 387 -0.21 -0.56 18.40
CA ILE A 387 0.05 -0.16 17.02
C ILE A 387 1.55 0.05 16.80
N LEU A 388 2.10 -0.54 15.75
CA LEU A 388 3.44 -0.31 15.25
C LEU A 388 3.35 0.26 13.82
N ILE A 389 3.96 1.42 13.59
CA ILE A 389 4.14 2.02 12.26
C ILE A 389 5.65 2.21 12.06
N GLU A 390 6.25 1.39 11.20
CA GLU A 390 7.70 1.24 11.08
C GLU A 390 8.20 1.23 9.64
N ASN A 391 9.33 1.86 9.32
CA ASN A 391 9.96 1.74 7.99
C ASN A 391 9.03 2.08 6.83
N ASN A 392 8.21 3.12 6.95
CA ASN A 392 7.31 3.52 5.86
C ASN A 392 7.74 4.83 5.20
N PHE A 393 7.40 4.96 3.92
CA PHE A 393 7.46 6.21 3.18
C PHE A 393 6.08 6.86 3.13
N PHE A 394 6.00 8.11 3.60
CA PHE A 394 4.76 8.89 3.63
C PHE A 394 4.90 10.16 2.80
N ASP A 395 4.26 10.18 1.63
CA ASP A 395 4.21 11.34 0.74
C ASP A 395 3.36 12.48 1.27
N CYS A 396 2.18 12.17 1.83
CA CYS A 396 1.07 13.06 2.19
C CYS A 396 1.15 14.55 1.80
N CYS A 397 0.10 15.21 1.37
CA CYS A 397 -1.23 14.78 0.96
C CYS A 397 -1.68 15.83 -0.07
N ARG A 398 -2.71 15.53 -0.84
CA ARG A 398 -3.22 16.46 -1.86
C ARG A 398 -3.82 17.73 -1.25
N SER A 399 -4.64 17.58 -0.22
CA SER A 399 -5.40 18.70 0.37
C SER A 399 -5.34 18.76 1.89
N GLY A 400 -4.95 17.68 2.58
CA GLY A 400 -4.85 17.69 4.03
C GLY A 400 -3.47 18.06 4.59
N TYR A 401 -3.28 17.75 5.87
CA TYR A 401 -2.28 18.42 6.71
C TYR A 401 -1.24 17.50 7.34
N TYR A 402 -1.56 16.21 7.50
CA TYR A 402 -0.78 15.29 8.35
C TYR A 402 -0.63 13.93 7.67
N ALA A 403 0.58 13.37 7.71
CA ALA A 403 0.77 11.99 7.25
C ALA A 403 0.00 11.03 8.17
N ILE A 404 0.18 11.20 9.48
CA ILE A 404 -0.45 10.35 10.50
C ILE A 404 -1.21 11.24 11.48
N ARG A 405 -2.52 11.04 11.58
CA ARG A 405 -3.41 11.80 12.47
C ARG A 405 -4.00 10.90 13.56
N PHE A 406 -3.94 11.36 14.82
CA PHE A 406 -4.59 10.75 15.98
C PHE A 406 -5.83 11.56 16.35
N GLY A 407 -7.03 11.03 16.16
CA GLY A 407 -8.28 11.68 16.51
C GLY A 407 -8.46 11.91 18.01
N ASP A 408 -9.36 12.84 18.34
CA ASP A 408 -9.64 13.33 19.69
C ASP A 408 -11.10 13.12 20.13
N HIS A 409 -11.79 12.14 19.54
CA HIS A 409 -13.18 11.86 19.91
C HIS A 409 -13.34 11.53 21.40
N ALA A 410 -14.54 11.80 21.94
CA ALA A 410 -14.83 11.67 23.36
C ALA A 410 -14.47 10.27 23.91
N GLY A 411 -13.72 10.26 25.02
CA GLY A 411 -13.26 9.02 25.65
C GLY A 411 -12.18 8.27 24.86
N THR A 412 -11.46 8.96 23.97
CA THR A 412 -10.23 8.45 23.35
C THR A 412 -9.09 8.47 24.36
N SER A 413 -8.29 7.41 24.38
CA SER A 413 -7.04 7.30 25.13
C SER A 413 -6.08 6.37 24.40
N TRP A 414 -4.95 6.89 23.96
CA TRP A 414 -4.01 6.14 23.13
C TRP A 414 -3.04 5.33 24.00
N LYS A 415 -2.89 4.05 23.67
CA LYS A 415 -2.05 3.11 24.43
C LYS A 415 -1.20 2.24 23.52
N ASN A 416 0.09 2.09 23.87
CA ASN A 416 1.03 1.19 23.21
C ASN A 416 1.10 1.47 21.70
N VAL A 417 1.54 2.67 21.33
CA VAL A 417 1.70 3.07 19.93
C VAL A 417 3.15 3.44 19.68
N THR A 418 3.81 2.79 18.73
CA THR A 418 5.18 3.10 18.32
C THR A 418 5.19 3.51 16.86
N ILE A 419 5.69 4.71 16.58
CA ILE A 419 5.94 5.22 15.23
C ILE A 419 7.44 5.42 15.10
N ARG A 420 8.12 4.55 14.36
CA ARG A 420 9.58 4.57 14.30
C ARG A 420 10.16 4.38 12.91
N ASN A 421 11.34 4.95 12.66
CA ASN A 421 12.05 4.74 11.40
C ASN A 421 11.18 5.02 10.17
N ASN A 422 10.34 6.06 10.18
CA ASN A 422 9.57 6.45 9.00
C ASN A 422 10.17 7.70 8.35
N SER A 423 10.03 7.82 7.03
CA SER A 423 10.36 9.02 6.27
C SER A 423 9.08 9.71 5.83
N LEU A 424 8.88 10.96 6.24
CA LEU A 424 7.61 11.68 6.06
C LEU A 424 7.78 13.05 5.41
N ASN A 425 6.89 13.38 4.48
CA ASN A 425 6.74 14.72 3.92
C ASN A 425 5.82 15.64 4.74
N LYS A 426 5.03 15.09 5.68
CA LYS A 426 4.08 15.82 6.55
C LYS A 426 4.13 15.37 8.00
N GLU A 427 3.61 16.21 8.88
CA GLU A 427 3.69 16.01 10.32
C GLU A 427 2.90 14.78 10.79
N ILE A 428 3.39 14.16 11.85
CA ILE A 428 2.61 13.30 12.74
C ILE A 428 1.87 14.22 13.72
N ASN A 429 0.57 14.01 13.90
CA ASN A 429 -0.27 14.85 14.77
C ASN A 429 -1.01 14.04 15.84
N PRO A 430 -0.37 13.82 17.01
CA PRO A 430 -1.03 13.42 18.24
C PRO A 430 -1.87 14.58 18.79
N ASP A 431 -3.19 14.41 18.92
CA ASP A 431 -4.02 15.45 19.52
C ASP A 431 -3.69 15.64 21.01
N PRO A 432 -3.35 16.86 21.48
CA PRO A 432 -2.94 17.06 22.86
C PRO A 432 -4.10 17.05 23.86
N SER A 433 -5.36 17.01 23.40
CA SER A 433 -6.54 17.04 24.28
C SER A 433 -6.91 15.67 24.89
N VAL A 434 -6.18 14.61 24.55
CA VAL A 434 -6.48 13.24 25.01
C VAL A 434 -5.31 12.59 25.77
N PRO A 435 -5.56 11.59 26.64
CA PRO A 435 -4.51 10.89 27.37
C PRO A 435 -3.69 9.93 26.49
N TYR A 436 -2.40 9.80 26.82
CA TYR A 436 -1.46 8.88 26.19
C TYR A 436 -0.77 8.00 27.24
N SER A 437 -0.50 6.75 26.90
CA SER A 437 0.26 5.82 27.73
C SER A 437 1.13 4.93 26.84
N ASN A 438 2.45 4.96 27.07
CA ASN A 438 3.41 4.19 26.28
C ASN A 438 3.27 4.47 24.76
N VAL A 439 3.33 5.75 24.40
CA VAL A 439 3.39 6.17 22.99
C VAL A 439 4.78 6.68 22.67
N LYS A 440 5.35 6.22 21.56
CA LYS A 440 6.73 6.48 21.15
C LYS A 440 6.78 6.97 19.71
N ILE A 441 7.51 8.06 19.46
CA ILE A 441 7.79 8.60 18.13
C ILE A 441 9.32 8.73 18.01
N LEU A 442 9.96 7.74 17.39
CA LEU A 442 11.41 7.54 17.47
C LEU A 442 12.05 7.43 16.09
N ASN A 443 13.29 7.89 15.93
CA ASN A 443 14.10 7.58 14.74
C ASN A 443 13.43 7.97 13.40
N ASN A 444 12.50 8.94 13.35
CA ASN A 444 11.84 9.34 12.10
C ASN A 444 12.60 10.49 11.43
N VAL A 445 12.46 10.63 10.10
CA VAL A 445 12.88 11.81 9.35
C VAL A 445 11.64 12.49 8.79
N GLY A 446 11.42 13.75 9.15
CA GLY A 446 10.21 14.45 8.73
C GLY A 446 10.14 15.88 9.21
N PRO A 447 9.00 16.56 9.05
CA PRO A 447 8.72 17.76 9.81
C PRO A 447 8.38 17.37 11.26
N ALA A 448 8.71 18.24 12.21
CA ALA A 448 8.53 17.98 13.64
C ALA A 448 7.07 17.65 13.98
N VAL A 449 6.89 16.70 14.91
CA VAL A 449 5.57 16.34 15.46
C VAL A 449 4.79 17.58 15.85
N LYS A 450 3.52 17.63 15.45
CA LYS A 450 2.63 18.75 15.72
C LYS A 450 1.59 18.38 16.76
N PHE A 451 1.61 19.03 17.92
CA PHE A 451 0.60 18.85 18.96
C PHE A 451 -0.50 19.90 18.81
N TRP A 452 -1.26 19.81 17.72
CA TRP A 452 -2.42 20.66 17.47
C TRP A 452 -3.71 19.92 17.86
N SER A 453 -4.61 20.61 18.54
CA SER A 453 -5.91 20.08 18.96
C SER A 453 -7.02 20.52 18.03
N GLY A 454 -7.76 19.55 17.49
CA GLY A 454 -8.95 19.80 16.68
C GLY A 454 -10.07 20.45 17.47
N SER A 455 -10.29 20.00 18.70
CA SER A 455 -11.29 20.52 19.62
C SER A 455 -11.05 21.96 20.09
N THR A 456 -9.80 22.36 20.32
CA THR A 456 -9.49 23.72 20.80
C THR A 456 -9.05 24.68 19.70
N GLY A 457 -8.65 24.15 18.53
CA GLY A 457 -8.11 24.93 17.42
C GLY A 457 -6.69 25.46 17.66
N ASN A 458 -6.01 25.04 18.73
CA ASN A 458 -4.74 25.61 19.17
C ASN A 458 -3.62 24.58 19.26
N LEU A 459 -2.38 25.08 19.16
CA LEU A 459 -1.18 24.32 19.50
C LEU A 459 -1.04 24.19 21.02
N ALA A 460 -0.54 23.06 21.48
CA ALA A 460 -0.25 22.80 22.88
C ALA A 460 1.15 22.20 23.05
N PRO A 461 1.70 22.18 24.29
CA PRO A 461 2.91 21.43 24.59
C PRO A 461 2.74 19.93 24.37
N LYS A 462 3.87 19.21 24.26
CA LYS A 462 3.89 17.74 24.19
C LYS A 462 3.13 17.12 25.39
N PRO A 463 2.11 16.27 25.15
CA PRO A 463 1.42 15.55 26.22
C PRO A 463 2.34 14.61 27.02
N ALA A 464 1.99 14.38 28.27
CA ALA A 464 2.58 13.31 29.06
C ALA A 464 2.24 11.93 28.46
N GLY A 465 3.12 10.95 28.64
CA GLY A 465 2.93 9.60 28.09
C GLY A 465 3.34 9.42 26.63
N ILE A 466 3.77 10.51 25.96
CA ILE A 466 4.43 10.47 24.65
C ILE A 466 5.93 10.70 24.81
N GLU A 467 6.71 9.70 24.39
CA GLU A 467 8.15 9.77 24.18
C GLU A 467 8.42 10.19 22.72
N VAL A 468 9.28 11.19 22.55
CA VAL A 468 9.76 11.64 21.23
C VAL A 468 11.25 11.79 21.37
N ASP A 469 12.03 11.04 20.58
CA ASP A 469 13.49 11.12 20.63
C ASP A 469 14.17 10.57 19.37
N HIS A 470 15.43 10.94 19.14
CA HIS A 470 16.28 10.47 18.03
C HIS A 470 15.70 10.72 16.63
N ASN A 471 14.79 11.68 16.48
CA ASN A 471 14.23 12.03 15.17
C ASN A 471 15.07 13.13 14.50
N VAL A 472 14.97 13.23 13.18
CA VAL A 472 15.55 14.34 12.40
C VAL A 472 14.45 15.19 11.79
N TRP A 473 14.35 16.44 12.27
CA TRP A 473 13.32 17.38 11.88
C TRP A 473 13.83 18.40 10.86
N TYR A 474 13.30 18.39 9.63
CA TYR A 474 13.65 19.39 8.62
C TYR A 474 12.81 20.66 8.66
N ALA A 475 11.72 20.63 9.43
CA ALA A 475 10.90 21.79 9.72
C ALA A 475 10.43 21.72 11.17
N GLY A 476 10.47 22.85 11.89
CA GLY A 476 10.13 22.92 13.31
C GLY A 476 11.35 22.91 14.23
N SER A 477 11.14 22.46 15.46
CA SER A 477 12.14 22.48 16.55
C SER A 477 12.29 21.09 17.15
N LYS A 478 13.41 20.86 17.85
CA LYS A 478 13.61 19.65 18.66
C LYS A 478 12.47 19.47 19.66
N VAL A 479 12.03 18.23 19.85
CA VAL A 479 10.99 17.85 20.83
C VAL A 479 11.60 16.96 21.91
N GLY A 480 12.44 16.01 21.51
CA GLY A 480 13.28 15.16 22.35
C GLY A 480 14.71 15.69 22.53
N PRO A 481 15.44 15.17 23.53
CA PRO A 481 16.82 15.57 23.82
C PRO A 481 17.81 15.20 22.71
N SER A 482 17.63 14.05 22.07
CA SER A 482 18.52 13.47 21.05
C SER A 482 18.08 13.80 19.62
N ASP A 483 16.93 14.46 19.45
CA ASP A 483 16.46 14.93 18.15
C ASP A 483 17.50 15.86 17.48
N LYS A 484 17.54 15.84 16.14
CA LYS A 484 18.30 16.79 15.32
C LYS A 484 17.34 17.69 14.55
N VAL A 485 17.78 18.92 14.26
CA VAL A 485 17.09 19.82 13.31
C VAL A 485 18.05 20.08 12.17
N ALA A 486 17.73 19.59 10.98
CA ALA A 486 18.61 19.61 9.81
C ALA A 486 17.78 19.43 8.53
N PRO A 487 18.29 19.82 7.35
CA PRO A 487 17.63 19.50 6.08
C PRO A 487 17.28 18.01 5.97
N SER A 488 16.21 17.68 5.22
CA SER A 488 15.68 16.31 5.18
C SER A 488 16.73 15.26 4.82
N GLY A 489 17.66 15.61 3.93
CA GLY A 489 18.63 14.66 3.40
C GLY A 489 18.05 13.70 2.37
N PHE A 490 16.74 13.73 2.11
CA PHE A 490 16.10 12.93 1.06
C PHE A 490 16.65 13.29 -0.32
N ARG A 491 16.89 12.28 -1.16
CA ARG A 491 17.39 12.45 -2.54
C ARG A 491 16.43 13.26 -3.39
N ASN A 492 15.13 12.90 -3.38
CA ASN A 492 14.10 13.67 -4.08
C ASN A 492 12.69 13.38 -3.54
N ALA A 493 12.36 14.01 -2.42
CA ALA A 493 11.07 13.83 -1.76
C ALA A 493 9.85 14.23 -2.63
N ALA A 494 10.02 15.15 -3.58
CA ALA A 494 8.96 15.55 -4.52
C ALA A 494 8.68 14.50 -5.60
N ALA A 495 9.62 13.59 -5.82
CA ALA A 495 9.47 12.42 -6.70
C ALA A 495 9.28 11.12 -5.91
N LEU A 496 8.93 11.22 -4.62
CA LEU A 496 8.75 10.08 -3.69
C LEU A 496 10.03 9.28 -3.43
N ASP A 497 11.20 9.86 -3.70
CA ASP A 497 12.49 9.26 -3.35
C ASP A 497 12.94 9.76 -1.98
N PHE A 498 12.54 8.99 -0.96
CA PHE A 498 12.80 9.24 0.45
C PHE A 498 14.11 8.62 0.95
N HIS A 499 14.90 8.00 0.07
CA HIS A 499 16.24 7.53 0.45
C HIS A 499 17.13 8.73 0.79
N LEU A 500 18.06 8.53 1.70
CA LEU A 500 18.98 9.56 2.14
C LEU A 500 20.13 9.74 1.14
N SER A 501 20.57 10.99 1.05
CA SER A 501 21.75 11.41 0.30
C SER A 501 22.97 11.36 1.20
N ALA A 502 24.15 11.14 0.61
CA ALA A 502 25.41 11.15 1.34
C ALA A 502 25.57 12.43 2.18
N GLY A 503 25.95 12.26 3.45
CA GLY A 503 26.13 13.37 4.41
C GLY A 503 24.83 13.89 5.04
N ALA A 504 23.69 13.24 4.81
CA ALA A 504 22.45 13.57 5.52
C ALA A 504 22.64 13.44 7.04
N ALA A 505 22.11 14.38 7.81
CA ALA A 505 22.21 14.36 9.28
C ALA A 505 21.44 13.20 9.94
N ALA A 506 20.57 12.56 9.17
CA ALA A 506 19.83 11.35 9.52
C ALA A 506 20.69 10.09 9.53
N ILE A 507 21.84 10.11 8.84
CA ILE A 507 22.79 9.00 8.87
C ILE A 507 23.35 8.84 10.28
N ASP A 508 23.38 7.60 10.79
CA ASP A 508 23.82 7.24 12.16
C ASP A 508 23.11 8.05 13.27
N ALA A 509 21.85 8.46 13.05
CA ALA A 509 21.11 9.32 13.98
C ALA A 509 20.08 8.58 14.83
N GLY A 510 19.73 7.36 14.48
CA GLY A 510 18.73 6.54 15.15
C GLY A 510 19.26 5.87 16.42
N ASP A 511 18.34 5.57 17.34
CA ASP A 511 18.61 4.75 18.51
C ASP A 511 18.67 3.25 18.14
N PRO A 512 19.84 2.57 18.32
CA PRO A 512 19.98 1.14 18.05
C PRO A 512 19.02 0.24 18.83
N ALA A 513 18.62 0.63 20.04
CA ALA A 513 17.73 -0.19 20.87
C ALA A 513 16.28 -0.18 20.35
N ASN A 514 15.93 0.80 19.51
CA ASN A 514 14.57 1.02 19.06
C ASN A 514 14.44 1.00 17.53
N SER A 515 15.36 0.36 16.81
CA SER A 515 15.28 0.17 15.35
C SER A 515 15.11 -1.30 14.94
N PRO A 516 14.43 -1.57 13.80
CA PRO A 516 14.37 -2.92 13.23
C PRO A 516 15.71 -3.34 12.64
N ALA A 517 15.91 -4.65 12.46
CA ALA A 517 17.14 -5.21 11.89
C ALA A 517 17.31 -4.96 10.39
N ARG A 518 16.22 -4.59 9.70
CA ARG A 518 16.23 -4.25 8.29
C ARG A 518 15.42 -2.99 8.03
N ASP A 519 15.78 -2.29 6.97
CA ASP A 519 15.11 -1.07 6.54
C ASP A 519 13.96 -1.38 5.55
N ILE A 520 13.43 -0.36 4.86
CA ILE A 520 12.34 -0.51 3.90
C ILE A 520 12.73 -1.30 2.64
N ASP A 521 13.98 -1.23 2.19
CA ASP A 521 14.51 -1.93 1.01
C ASP A 521 15.00 -3.35 1.34
N GLY A 522 15.00 -3.68 2.63
CA GLY A 522 15.44 -4.97 3.16
C GLY A 522 16.92 -5.00 3.53
N ASP A 523 17.59 -3.85 3.48
CA ASP A 523 18.99 -3.69 3.82
C ASP A 523 19.25 -3.88 5.32
N VAL A 524 20.43 -4.41 5.67
CA VAL A 524 20.78 -4.69 7.07
C VAL A 524 21.04 -3.37 7.81
N ARG A 525 20.48 -3.26 9.01
CA ARG A 525 20.60 -2.11 9.90
C ARG A 525 21.20 -2.52 11.25
N PRO A 526 22.19 -1.76 11.79
CA PRO A 526 22.84 -0.61 11.18
C PRO A 526 23.91 -1.00 10.14
N ALA A 527 24.09 -0.15 9.13
CA ALA A 527 25.23 -0.22 8.21
C ALA A 527 26.44 0.58 8.73
N GLY A 528 26.17 1.65 9.48
CA GLY A 528 27.17 2.53 10.07
C GLY A 528 27.42 2.27 11.56
N ALA A 529 27.77 3.34 12.28
CA ALA A 529 27.99 3.32 13.73
C ALA A 529 26.69 3.16 14.52
N ALA A 530 25.57 3.60 13.96
CA ALA A 530 24.22 3.47 14.50
C ALA A 530 23.21 3.37 13.34
N PRO A 531 21.95 2.98 13.59
CA PRO A 531 20.95 3.02 12.54
C PRO A 531 20.74 4.43 12.01
N ASP A 532 20.38 4.52 10.74
CA ASP A 532 19.88 5.76 10.18
C ASP A 532 18.50 6.08 10.79
N ALA A 533 18.25 7.36 11.03
CA ALA A 533 16.89 7.82 11.24
C ALA A 533 16.17 7.80 9.89
N GLY A 534 14.88 7.48 9.90
CA GLY A 534 14.06 7.33 8.70
C GLY A 534 13.92 5.86 8.30
N ALA A 535 13.27 5.67 7.16
CA ALA A 535 12.92 4.33 6.66
C ALA A 535 14.05 3.65 5.87
N ASP A 536 14.96 4.42 5.27
CA ASP A 536 16.13 3.97 4.50
C ASP A 536 17.38 3.86 5.42
N GLU A 537 18.20 2.84 5.19
CA GLU A 537 19.53 2.65 5.79
C GLU A 537 20.62 2.80 4.73
N THR A 538 21.36 3.90 4.77
CA THR A 538 22.38 4.17 3.77
C THR A 538 23.67 3.39 4.00
N GLY A 539 24.29 2.97 2.88
CA GLY A 539 25.61 2.34 2.91
C GLY A 539 25.58 0.85 3.27
N ALA A 540 24.39 0.28 3.49
CA ALA A 540 24.23 -1.15 3.55
C ALA A 540 24.51 -1.80 2.18
N SER A 541 25.08 -3.00 2.19
CA SER A 541 25.12 -3.83 0.98
C SER A 541 23.72 -4.40 0.74
N PRO A 542 23.22 -4.43 -0.51
CA PRO A 542 21.90 -4.99 -0.80
C PRO A 542 21.78 -6.39 -0.20
N ALA A 543 20.65 -6.66 0.47
CA ALA A 543 20.35 -8.00 0.91
C ALA A 543 20.51 -8.98 -0.26
N PRO A 544 21.09 -10.19 -0.06
CA PRO A 544 20.99 -11.22 -1.07
C PRO A 544 19.51 -11.38 -1.38
N THR A 545 19.17 -11.26 -2.66
CA THR A 545 17.80 -11.42 -3.14
C THR A 545 17.28 -12.73 -2.55
N PRO A 546 16.09 -12.77 -1.91
CA PRO A 546 15.44 -14.04 -1.63
C PRO A 546 15.51 -14.86 -2.91
N PRO A 547 15.86 -16.16 -2.86
CA PRO A 547 15.97 -16.96 -4.06
C PRO A 547 14.69 -16.72 -4.84
N THR A 548 14.85 -16.18 -6.05
CA THR A 548 13.76 -16.10 -7.00
C THR A 548 13.18 -17.50 -7.03
N GLU A 549 11.87 -17.63 -6.80
CA GLU A 549 11.18 -18.88 -7.08
C GLU A 549 11.74 -19.40 -8.41
N PRO A 550 12.25 -20.64 -8.46
CA PRO A 550 13.08 -21.09 -9.57
C PRO A 550 12.35 -20.74 -10.84
N THR A 551 12.98 -19.88 -11.65
CA THR A 551 12.50 -19.65 -13.00
C THR A 551 12.38 -21.05 -13.59
N PRO A 552 11.20 -21.45 -14.10
CA PRO A 552 11.08 -22.77 -14.70
C PRO A 552 12.24 -22.90 -15.69
N PRO A 553 12.98 -24.03 -15.67
CA PRO A 553 14.11 -24.21 -16.57
C PRO A 553 13.63 -23.83 -17.98
N PRO A 554 14.46 -23.15 -18.79
CA PRO A 554 14.10 -22.90 -20.17
C PRO A 554 13.65 -24.23 -20.74
N THR A 555 12.40 -24.25 -21.22
CA THR A 555 11.85 -25.40 -21.94
C THR A 555 12.94 -25.89 -22.89
N PRO A 556 13.31 -27.19 -22.88
CA PRO A 556 14.27 -27.70 -23.84
C PRO A 556 13.84 -27.20 -25.21
N GLU A 557 14.77 -26.56 -25.91
CA GLU A 557 14.58 -26.14 -27.28
C GLU A 557 14.20 -27.39 -28.08
N GLU A 558 12.89 -27.58 -28.25
CA GLU A 558 12.34 -28.69 -28.99
C GLU A 558 12.74 -28.45 -30.45
N GLU A 559 13.45 -29.42 -31.00
CA GLU A 559 13.82 -29.45 -32.42
C GLU A 559 12.58 -29.09 -33.24
N PRO A 560 12.70 -28.16 -34.22
CA PRO A 560 11.54 -27.71 -34.97
C PRO A 560 10.85 -28.93 -35.61
N PRO A 561 9.54 -29.13 -35.38
CA PRO A 561 8.85 -30.27 -35.96
C PRO A 561 8.89 -30.15 -37.48
N ALA A 562 9.08 -31.31 -38.13
CA ALA A 562 9.07 -31.42 -39.58
C ALA A 562 7.84 -30.71 -40.17
N GLU A 563 8.11 -29.93 -41.21
CA GLU A 563 7.18 -29.11 -41.97
C GLU A 563 5.86 -29.87 -42.22
N PRO A 564 4.71 -29.41 -41.68
CA PRO A 564 3.44 -30.01 -42.00
C PRO A 564 3.13 -29.72 -43.47
N THR A 565 2.79 -30.77 -44.22
CA THR A 565 2.26 -30.67 -45.58
C THR A 565 1.17 -29.60 -45.62
N PRO A 566 1.23 -28.65 -46.58
CA PRO A 566 0.30 -27.53 -46.62
C PRO A 566 -1.14 -28.05 -46.73
N PRO A 567 -2.07 -27.56 -45.90
CA PRO A 567 -3.48 -27.83 -46.11
C PRO A 567 -3.90 -27.21 -47.43
N THR A 568 -4.69 -27.96 -48.21
CA THR A 568 -5.41 -27.46 -49.39
C THR A 568 -6.07 -26.12 -49.07
N GLU A 569 -5.72 -25.09 -49.85
CA GLU A 569 -6.31 -23.75 -49.77
C GLU A 569 -7.85 -23.82 -49.82
N PRO A 570 -8.57 -23.22 -48.86
CA PRO A 570 -9.92 -22.80 -49.11
C PRO A 570 -9.86 -21.57 -50.03
N SER A 571 -10.32 -21.74 -51.25
CA SER A 571 -10.49 -20.66 -52.21
C SER A 571 -11.54 -19.66 -51.70
N GLY A 572 -11.09 -18.48 -51.31
CA GLY A 572 -11.93 -17.29 -51.11
C GLY A 572 -11.91 -16.79 -49.68
N ASN A 573 -11.33 -15.61 -49.47
CA ASN A 573 -12.08 -14.43 -49.03
C ASN A 573 -11.26 -13.16 -49.29
N ALA A 574 -11.97 -12.12 -49.68
CA ALA A 574 -11.41 -10.82 -50.05
C ALA A 574 -11.45 -9.89 -48.83
N ASP A 575 -10.34 -9.24 -48.51
CA ASP A 575 -10.29 -8.23 -47.45
C ASP A 575 -11.43 -7.20 -47.63
N LEU A 576 -12.13 -6.87 -46.54
CA LEU A 576 -13.20 -5.87 -46.53
C LEU A 576 -12.63 -4.49 -46.18
N TYR A 577 -12.88 -3.49 -47.03
CA TYR A 577 -12.29 -2.15 -46.88
C TYR A 577 -13.31 -1.11 -46.40
N LEU A 578 -12.90 -0.23 -45.49
CA LEU A 578 -13.71 0.85 -44.90
C LEU A 578 -13.17 2.23 -45.25
N SER A 579 -14.06 3.16 -45.61
CA SER A 579 -13.69 4.56 -45.88
C SER A 579 -14.86 5.51 -45.61
N ALA A 580 -14.55 6.69 -45.09
CA ALA A 580 -15.54 7.74 -44.82
C ALA A 580 -16.31 8.21 -46.08
N GLY A 581 -15.72 8.03 -47.27
CA GLY A 581 -16.36 8.30 -48.57
C GLY A 581 -17.06 7.09 -49.21
N GLY A 582 -17.14 5.95 -48.51
CA GLY A 582 -17.71 4.70 -49.00
C GLY A 582 -19.23 4.70 -49.15
N SER A 583 -19.78 3.57 -49.60
CA SER A 583 -21.23 3.35 -49.73
C SER A 583 -21.64 1.99 -49.17
N ASP A 584 -22.77 1.92 -48.47
CA ASP A 584 -23.29 0.68 -47.88
C ASP A 584 -24.25 -0.09 -48.80
N SER A 585 -24.38 0.35 -50.06
CA SER A 585 -25.33 -0.20 -51.04
C SER A 585 -24.81 -1.42 -51.84
N ALA A 586 -23.52 -1.80 -51.72
CA ALA A 586 -22.89 -2.93 -52.43
C ALA A 586 -21.80 -3.61 -51.56
N GLY A 587 -21.12 -4.64 -52.08
CA GLY A 587 -20.07 -5.39 -51.36
C GLY A 587 -18.80 -4.57 -51.09
N CYS A 588 -18.15 -4.78 -49.93
CA CYS A 588 -16.96 -4.00 -49.54
C CYS A 588 -15.71 -4.56 -50.23
N THR A 589 -15.07 -3.77 -51.08
CA THR A 589 -13.79 -4.14 -51.72
C THR A 589 -12.84 -2.94 -51.68
N ALA A 590 -11.56 -3.15 -51.98
CA ALA A 590 -10.57 -2.06 -52.04
C ALA A 590 -11.01 -0.92 -52.99
N SER A 591 -11.66 -1.26 -54.12
CA SER A 591 -12.15 -0.30 -55.11
C SER A 591 -13.52 0.32 -54.78
N ALA A 592 -14.26 -0.24 -53.83
CA ALA A 592 -15.57 0.21 -53.40
C ALA A 592 -15.75 -0.05 -51.89
N PRO A 593 -15.18 0.80 -51.02
CA PRO A 593 -15.19 0.57 -49.58
C PRO A 593 -16.57 0.84 -48.98
N CYS A 594 -16.87 0.14 -47.88
CA CYS A 594 -18.07 0.37 -47.10
C CYS A 594 -17.95 1.65 -46.27
N LYS A 595 -19.10 2.30 -46.03
CA LYS A 595 -19.16 3.52 -45.23
C LYS A 595 -19.25 3.21 -43.74
N SER A 596 -19.93 2.14 -43.37
CA SER A 596 -20.14 1.76 -41.97
C SER A 596 -19.50 0.42 -41.60
N LEU A 597 -18.96 0.38 -40.38
CA LEU A 597 -18.40 -0.83 -39.76
C LEU A 597 -19.44 -1.96 -39.65
N ASN A 598 -20.70 -1.59 -39.40
CA ASN A 598 -21.79 -2.56 -39.26
C ASN A 598 -22.10 -3.27 -40.59
N ARG A 599 -21.95 -2.57 -41.72
CA ARG A 599 -22.11 -3.19 -43.04
C ARG A 599 -20.96 -4.14 -43.36
N ALA A 600 -19.73 -3.78 -43.02
CA ALA A 600 -18.57 -4.66 -43.17
C ALA A 600 -18.73 -5.95 -42.32
N TYR A 601 -19.16 -5.82 -41.07
CA TYR A 601 -19.40 -6.97 -40.19
C TYR A 601 -20.45 -7.95 -40.72
N GLN A 602 -21.52 -7.45 -41.35
CA GLN A 602 -22.55 -8.32 -41.95
C GLN A 602 -22.10 -9.06 -43.20
N LEU A 603 -21.02 -8.60 -43.85
CA LEU A 603 -20.47 -9.19 -45.06
C LEU A 603 -19.26 -10.09 -44.78
N ALA A 604 -18.66 -9.99 -43.58
CA ALA A 604 -17.54 -10.81 -43.13
C ALA A 604 -17.99 -12.26 -42.87
N ALA A 605 -17.22 -13.22 -43.39
CA ALA A 605 -17.35 -14.62 -43.01
C ALA A 605 -16.53 -14.90 -41.73
N PRO A 606 -16.82 -15.99 -40.99
CA PRO A 606 -16.00 -16.38 -39.84
C PRO A 606 -14.55 -16.61 -40.24
N GLY A 607 -13.65 -15.71 -39.80
CA GLY A 607 -12.23 -15.75 -40.15
C GLY A 607 -11.73 -14.59 -41.02
N ASP A 608 -12.63 -13.71 -41.48
CA ASP A 608 -12.30 -12.46 -42.20
C ASP A 608 -11.98 -11.27 -41.28
#